data_AF-A4C506-F1
#
_entry.id   AF-A4C506-F1
#
_cell.length_a   1.000
_cell.length_b   1.000
_cell.length_c   1.000
_cell.angle_alpha   90.00
_cell.angle_beta   90.00
_cell.angle_gamma   90.00
#
_symmetry.space_group_name_H-M   'P 1'
#
loop_
_entity.id
_entity.type
_entity.pdbx_description
1 polymer ?
#
loop_
_entity_poly.entity_id
_entity_poly.type
_entity_poly.pdbx_seq_one_letter_code
_entity_poly.pdbx_strand_id
1 'polypeptide(L)'
;MTKFSFHKQQFKPKDARWLAEREALFDKVNTRFGHHNKASAATLRKYITKGEWNLHSQYDIGFCSKFFLLPEPSVDLYFQVLKEVPWDEGKREFRNDVFSILLTGKLTTITKFSPALLKSLYQVSVDHLQEYSDEEIEIDGLSYRRFPSPIDKGHPNVFFMYYIREATKWLKEPWNQNHTGFTYFMPHWFSGLEYLSWQEGNENLTPAWFFEFCTLIQHYIPEHLSNPAAQQKIEFVANFKRFVEEKGLIKPYLIEQWQQAALNTEQEWEKKIYPCDFHTDPEVWDSWYEGPFTPLVIRINEDSEGLHEKLIELFNKNNFGTVNDTHKKRRIELTHILTPEFINEFPNDVKTTGIKGDLTRVTLTPEYMGTPNVTFNLDIISIVDLPKLTAEAIPRLIILERSTDHYLPDLSRRYCAHRQFMIDEVKSETGYQLLRYFGYTYTAKAGLTIPPCPGTYSRYLRESAFAFFNVDYSPLKRSTSAFLLDAQDDYLYLD
;
A
#
# COMPACT_ATOMS: atom_id res chain seq x y z
N MET A 1 -12.49 9.79 41.30
CA MET A 1 -11.44 9.99 40.28
C MET A 1 -11.22 11.48 40.11
N THR A 2 -9.97 11.94 40.18
CA THR A 2 -9.62 13.34 39.89
C THR A 2 -9.63 13.58 38.38
N LYS A 3 -10.25 14.67 37.93
CA LYS A 3 -10.21 15.08 36.51
C LYS A 3 -8.90 15.80 36.25
N PHE A 4 -7.99 15.16 35.53
CA PHE A 4 -6.79 15.83 35.02
C PHE A 4 -7.12 16.50 33.70
N SER A 5 -6.54 17.69 33.48
CA SER A 5 -6.71 18.42 32.23
C SER A 5 -5.52 19.32 31.99
N PHE A 6 -4.73 18.92 31.00
CA PHE A 6 -3.38 19.38 30.75
C PHE A 6 -3.38 20.43 29.64
N HIS A 7 -2.53 21.46 29.77
CA HIS A 7 -2.42 22.60 28.84
C HIS A 7 -3.76 23.17 28.32
N LYS A 8 -4.74 23.41 29.22
CA LYS A 8 -6.06 23.97 28.88
C LYS A 8 -6.01 25.19 27.95
N GLN A 9 -4.95 25.99 28.01
CA GLN A 9 -4.70 27.14 27.14
C GLN A 9 -4.63 26.80 25.63
N GLN A 10 -4.21 25.58 25.26
CA GLN A 10 -4.21 25.11 23.87
C GLN A 10 -5.59 24.64 23.40
N PHE A 11 -6.45 24.21 24.34
CA PHE A 11 -7.78 23.69 24.03
C PHE A 11 -8.79 24.85 24.02
N LYS A 12 -9.50 25.03 22.90
CA LYS A 12 -10.48 26.10 22.72
C LYS A 12 -11.90 25.52 22.61
N PRO A 13 -12.42 24.77 23.61
CA PRO A 13 -13.69 24.02 23.51
C PRO A 13 -14.97 24.88 23.45
N LYS A 14 -14.83 26.20 23.33
CA LYS A 14 -15.91 27.17 23.07
C LYS A 14 -15.85 27.77 21.65
N ASP A 15 -14.78 27.52 20.91
CA ASP A 15 -14.61 27.93 19.52
C ASP A 15 -15.18 26.82 18.61
N ALA A 16 -16.15 27.19 17.76
CA ALA A 16 -16.85 26.24 16.91
C ALA A 16 -15.99 25.71 15.73
N ARG A 17 -15.04 26.51 15.22
CA ARG A 17 -14.12 26.07 14.16
C ARG A 17 -13.10 25.08 14.72
N TRP A 18 -12.49 25.46 15.85
CA TRP A 18 -11.59 24.58 16.59
C TRP A 18 -12.28 23.25 16.97
N LEU A 19 -13.53 23.29 17.44
CA LEU A 19 -14.24 22.06 17.79
C LEU A 19 -14.47 21.18 16.55
N ALA A 20 -14.89 21.74 15.42
CA ALA A 20 -15.08 20.99 14.18
C ALA A 20 -13.77 20.34 13.66
N GLU A 21 -12.65 21.07 13.68
CA GLU A 21 -11.32 20.54 13.32
C GLU A 21 -10.91 19.36 14.22
N ARG A 22 -11.22 19.44 15.51
CA ARG A 22 -10.83 18.45 16.52
C ARG A 22 -11.75 17.23 16.54
N GLU A 23 -13.03 17.38 16.23
CA GLU A 23 -13.93 16.24 15.99
C GLU A 23 -13.52 15.50 14.70
N ALA A 24 -13.20 16.21 13.62
CA ALA A 24 -12.67 15.62 12.39
C ALA A 24 -11.28 14.96 12.55
N LEU A 25 -10.53 15.32 13.59
CA LEU A 25 -9.33 14.58 14.03
C LEU A 25 -9.71 13.32 14.82
N PHE A 26 -10.67 13.41 15.76
CA PHE A 26 -11.16 12.26 16.51
C PHE A 26 -11.67 11.15 15.58
N ASP A 27 -12.48 11.47 14.57
CA ASP A 27 -13.03 10.47 13.66
C ASP A 27 -11.93 9.71 12.91
N LYS A 28 -10.87 10.41 12.46
CA LYS A 28 -9.70 9.80 11.81
C LYS A 28 -8.92 8.88 12.75
N VAL A 29 -8.65 9.33 13.97
CA VAL A 29 -7.92 8.56 15.00
C VAL A 29 -8.72 7.33 15.41
N ASN A 30 -10.01 7.49 15.69
CA ASN A 30 -10.90 6.41 16.11
C ASN A 30 -11.10 5.36 15.00
N THR A 31 -11.22 5.79 13.74
CA THR A 31 -11.31 4.88 12.58
C THR A 31 -10.02 4.09 12.36
N ARG A 32 -8.85 4.74 12.49
CA ARG A 32 -7.55 4.10 12.19
C ARG A 32 -6.98 3.25 13.35
N PHE A 33 -7.46 3.42 14.58
CA PHE A 33 -7.02 2.64 15.75
C PHE A 33 -8.10 1.79 16.44
N GLY A 34 -9.34 1.82 15.96
CA GLY A 34 -10.34 0.80 16.27
C GLY A 34 -10.64 0.61 17.76
N HIS A 35 -11.03 1.66 18.48
CA HIS A 35 -11.51 1.49 19.86
C HIS A 35 -12.85 0.74 19.89
N HIS A 36 -12.79 -0.60 19.95
CA HIS A 36 -13.94 -1.50 20.02
C HIS A 36 -14.90 -1.25 21.20
N ASN A 37 -14.51 -0.41 22.17
CA ASN A 37 -15.32 -0.02 23.32
C ASN A 37 -15.76 1.46 23.23
N LYS A 38 -17.07 1.70 23.28
CA LYS A 38 -17.70 3.03 23.32
C LYS A 38 -17.15 3.92 24.44
N ALA A 39 -16.77 3.36 25.58
CA ALA A 39 -16.21 4.11 26.70
C ALA A 39 -14.79 4.66 26.40
N SER A 40 -13.94 3.86 25.76
CA SER A 40 -12.60 4.28 25.30
C SER A 40 -12.71 5.35 24.20
N ALA A 41 -13.61 5.16 23.23
CA ALA A 41 -13.89 6.17 22.20
C ALA A 41 -14.40 7.49 22.80
N ALA A 42 -15.25 7.44 23.83
CA ALA A 42 -15.72 8.63 24.55
C ALA A 42 -14.59 9.34 25.31
N THR A 43 -13.69 8.62 25.97
CA THR A 43 -12.49 9.21 26.60
C THR A 43 -11.58 9.85 25.55
N LEU A 44 -11.30 9.16 24.44
CA LEU A 44 -10.50 9.69 23.34
C LEU A 44 -11.08 11.00 22.79
N ARG A 45 -12.38 11.01 22.45
CA ARG A 45 -13.07 12.21 21.96
C ARG A 45 -12.99 13.34 22.97
N LYS A 46 -13.23 13.05 24.26
CA LYS A 46 -13.16 14.04 25.34
C LYS A 46 -11.76 14.63 25.52
N TYR A 47 -10.71 13.82 25.37
CA TYR A 47 -9.34 14.33 25.40
C TYR A 47 -9.04 15.20 24.17
N ILE A 48 -9.33 14.71 22.96
CA ILE A 48 -9.07 15.45 21.71
C ILE A 48 -9.82 16.81 21.69
N THR A 49 -11.03 16.87 22.25
CA THR A 49 -11.90 18.06 22.24
C THR A 49 -11.85 18.93 23.51
N LYS A 50 -11.23 18.50 24.61
CA LYS A 50 -11.20 19.30 25.88
C LYS A 50 -9.91 19.18 26.69
N GLY A 51 -8.97 18.31 26.29
CA GLY A 51 -7.77 17.98 27.07
C GLY A 51 -8.08 17.30 28.41
N GLU A 52 -9.31 16.84 28.64
CA GLU A 52 -9.74 16.25 29.91
C GLU A 52 -9.65 14.72 29.91
N TRP A 53 -9.04 14.14 30.94
CA TRP A 53 -8.97 12.69 31.17
C TRP A 53 -9.13 12.33 32.65
N ASN A 54 -9.22 11.04 32.94
CA ASN A 54 -9.35 10.51 34.31
C ASN A 54 -8.16 9.57 34.59
N LEU A 55 -7.31 9.95 35.54
CA LEU A 55 -6.17 9.13 35.97
C LEU A 55 -6.62 7.76 36.50
N HIS A 56 -5.86 6.71 36.17
CA HIS A 56 -6.15 5.29 36.48
C HIS A 56 -7.49 4.75 35.94
N SER A 57 -8.06 5.34 34.89
CA SER A 57 -9.20 4.73 34.21
C SER A 57 -8.76 3.56 33.32
N GLN A 58 -9.48 2.43 33.37
CA GLN A 58 -9.33 1.33 32.40
C GLN A 58 -9.67 1.73 30.95
N TYR A 59 -10.18 2.95 30.74
CA TYR A 59 -10.48 3.54 29.42
C TYR A 59 -9.61 4.78 29.14
N ASP A 60 -8.49 4.93 29.85
CA ASP A 60 -7.54 6.03 29.66
C ASP A 60 -6.71 5.86 28.38
N ILE A 61 -6.09 6.95 27.95
CA ILE A 61 -5.27 7.05 26.75
C ILE A 61 -3.79 6.96 27.19
N GLY A 62 -2.97 6.15 26.50
CA GLY A 62 -1.52 6.07 26.79
C GLY A 62 -0.84 7.45 26.74
N PHE A 63 0.15 7.70 27.58
CA PHE A 63 0.75 9.03 27.77
C PHE A 63 1.30 9.64 26.48
N CYS A 64 1.95 8.84 25.63
CA CYS A 64 2.39 9.31 24.31
C CYS A 64 1.23 9.64 23.38
N SER A 65 0.17 8.82 23.34
CA SER A 65 -1.04 9.14 22.59
C SER A 65 -1.71 10.43 23.10
N LYS A 66 -1.64 10.75 24.40
CA LYS A 66 -2.06 12.07 24.92
C LYS A 66 -1.19 13.18 24.32
N PHE A 67 0.14 13.10 24.48
CA PHE A 67 1.07 14.09 23.93
C PHE A 67 0.89 14.33 22.42
N PHE A 68 0.88 13.25 21.62
CA PHE A 68 0.76 13.35 20.17
C PHE A 68 -0.61 13.85 19.69
N LEU A 69 -1.62 13.84 20.56
CA LEU A 69 -2.94 14.43 20.30
C LEU A 69 -3.12 15.83 20.91
N LEU A 70 -2.07 16.48 21.44
CA LEU A 70 -2.11 17.91 21.76
C LEU A 70 -2.40 18.76 20.51
N PRO A 71 -3.00 19.96 20.65
CA PRO A 71 -3.13 20.90 19.53
C PRO A 71 -1.79 21.41 19.01
N GLU A 72 -0.85 21.72 19.91
CA GLU A 72 0.48 22.25 19.59
C GLU A 72 1.55 21.50 20.42
N PRO A 73 1.98 20.28 20.02
CA PRO A 73 2.99 19.52 20.76
C PRO A 73 4.41 20.09 20.60
N SER A 74 5.20 20.08 21.67
CA SER A 74 6.64 20.37 21.67
C SER A 74 7.39 19.49 22.67
N VAL A 75 8.72 19.39 22.53
CA VAL A 75 9.58 18.65 23.47
C VAL A 75 9.41 19.12 24.92
N ASP A 76 9.31 20.43 25.15
CA ASP A 76 9.14 21.00 26.50
C ASP A 76 7.81 20.59 27.13
N LEU A 77 6.75 20.54 26.31
CA LEU A 77 5.42 20.12 26.73
C LEU A 77 5.38 18.61 26.98
N TYR A 78 6.16 17.81 26.24
CA TYR A 78 6.37 16.40 26.54
C TYR A 78 6.97 16.22 27.95
N PHE A 79 8.08 16.90 28.25
CA PHE A 79 8.70 16.82 29.57
C PHE A 79 7.80 17.36 30.70
N GLN A 80 6.85 18.24 30.39
CA GLN A 80 5.81 18.66 31.33
C GLN A 80 4.73 17.57 31.54
N VAL A 81 4.39 16.76 30.52
CA VAL A 81 3.52 15.57 30.72
C VAL A 81 4.19 14.57 31.67
N LEU A 82 5.49 14.31 31.51
CA LEU A 82 6.22 13.34 32.34
C LEU A 82 6.28 13.71 33.82
N LYS A 83 6.35 15.00 34.15
CA LYS A 83 6.45 15.45 35.55
C LYS A 83 5.20 15.16 36.39
N GLU A 84 4.09 14.81 35.74
CA GLU A 84 2.83 14.37 36.36
C GLU A 84 2.73 12.83 36.51
N VAL A 85 3.80 12.09 36.15
CA VAL A 85 3.89 10.61 36.19
C VAL A 85 4.85 10.17 37.30
N PRO A 86 4.63 9.04 37.99
CA PRO A 86 5.66 8.41 38.82
C PRO A 86 6.96 8.21 38.03
N TRP A 87 8.07 8.72 38.58
CA TRP A 87 9.27 9.05 37.81
C TRP A 87 9.94 7.85 37.12
N ASP A 88 10.02 6.72 37.81
CA ASP A 88 10.85 5.57 37.48
C ASP A 88 10.53 4.93 36.12
N GLU A 89 9.28 5.07 35.68
CA GLU A 89 8.78 4.43 34.45
C GLU A 89 8.59 5.44 33.31
N GLY A 90 8.16 6.67 33.60
CA GLY A 90 7.74 7.64 32.59
C GLY A 90 8.81 8.03 31.57
N LYS A 91 10.07 8.24 31.98
CA LYS A 91 11.15 8.62 31.04
C LYS A 91 11.63 7.44 30.18
N ARG A 92 11.49 6.21 30.66
CA ARG A 92 11.71 4.97 29.90
C ARG A 92 10.63 4.80 28.84
N GLU A 93 9.37 4.97 29.23
CA GLU A 93 8.21 4.92 28.32
C GLU A 93 8.32 5.97 27.21
N PHE A 94 8.60 7.23 27.54
CA PHE A 94 8.82 8.31 26.57
C PHE A 94 9.74 7.92 25.42
N ARG A 95 10.96 7.48 25.75
CA ARG A 95 12.01 7.28 24.74
C ARG A 95 11.71 6.05 23.87
N ASN A 96 11.08 5.02 24.46
CA ASN A 96 10.60 3.83 23.74
C ASN A 96 9.39 4.12 22.84
N ASP A 97 8.42 4.89 23.32
CA ASP A 97 7.20 5.22 22.57
C ASP A 97 7.49 6.21 21.44
N VAL A 98 8.31 7.25 21.67
CA VAL A 98 8.74 8.16 20.59
C VAL A 98 9.52 7.39 19.53
N PHE A 99 10.44 6.50 19.94
CA PHE A 99 11.13 5.60 19.02
C PHE A 99 10.13 4.74 18.21
N SER A 100 9.19 4.05 18.87
CA SER A 100 8.14 3.24 18.24
C SER A 100 7.24 4.02 17.28
N ILE A 101 6.87 5.26 17.63
CA ILE A 101 5.96 6.09 16.84
C ILE A 101 6.68 6.78 15.66
N LEU A 102 7.97 7.10 15.81
CA LEU A 102 8.82 7.53 14.70
C LEU A 102 9.17 6.38 13.76
N LEU A 103 9.29 5.14 14.25
CA LEU A 103 9.62 3.95 13.45
C LEU A 103 8.41 3.26 12.81
N THR A 104 7.18 3.57 13.24
CA THR A 104 5.93 3.03 12.63
C THR A 104 5.05 4.06 11.94
N GLY A 105 5.30 5.36 12.13
CA GLY A 105 4.55 6.47 11.52
C GLY A 105 3.07 6.57 11.92
N LYS A 106 2.57 5.67 12.78
CA LYS A 106 1.13 5.45 13.01
C LYS A 106 0.38 6.73 13.41
N LEU A 107 0.95 7.52 14.32
CA LEU A 107 0.35 8.78 14.79
C LEU A 107 0.78 10.00 13.97
N THR A 108 2.05 10.07 13.55
CA THR A 108 2.60 11.21 12.79
C THR A 108 1.83 11.46 11.49
N THR A 109 1.38 10.38 10.83
CA THR A 109 0.58 10.39 9.60
C THR A 109 -0.89 10.82 9.76
N ILE A 110 -1.34 11.09 10.98
CA ILE A 110 -2.67 11.64 11.27
C ILE A 110 -2.56 13.10 11.75
N THR A 111 -1.49 13.41 12.49
CA THR A 111 -1.30 14.69 13.20
C THR A 111 -0.48 15.73 12.44
N LYS A 112 0.23 15.35 11.36
CA LYS A 112 1.02 16.24 10.50
C LYS A 112 2.06 17.09 11.25
N PHE A 113 2.87 16.47 12.10
CA PHE A 113 3.96 17.19 12.79
C PHE A 113 4.97 17.82 11.83
N SER A 114 5.54 18.96 12.22
CA SER A 114 6.58 19.61 11.43
C SER A 114 7.87 18.77 11.42
N PRO A 115 8.67 18.80 10.33
CA PRO A 115 9.97 18.12 10.28
C PRO A 115 10.92 18.57 11.40
N ALA A 116 10.82 19.83 11.85
CA ALA A 116 11.56 20.34 13.00
C ALA A 116 11.18 19.61 14.31
N LEU A 117 9.88 19.47 14.60
CA LEU A 117 9.41 18.75 15.79
C LEU A 117 9.80 17.27 15.74
N LEU A 118 9.66 16.62 14.58
CA LEU A 118 10.07 15.22 14.39
C LEU A 118 11.57 15.05 14.65
N LYS A 119 12.41 15.96 14.14
CA LYS A 119 13.86 15.95 14.40
C LYS A 119 14.19 16.15 15.87
N SER A 120 13.56 17.10 16.56
CA SER A 120 13.80 17.36 17.98
C SER A 120 13.34 16.19 18.87
N LEU A 121 12.20 15.57 18.57
CA LEU A 121 11.72 14.37 19.27
C LEU A 121 12.65 13.18 19.07
N TYR A 122 13.15 12.97 17.85
CA TYR A 122 14.19 11.97 17.56
C TYR A 122 15.45 12.23 18.37
N GLN A 123 16.03 13.44 18.27
CA GLN A 123 17.29 13.77 18.95
C GLN A 123 17.20 13.53 20.46
N VAL A 124 16.07 13.89 21.09
CA VAL A 124 15.87 13.70 22.52
C VAL A 124 15.56 12.23 22.91
N SER A 125 14.94 11.43 22.04
CA SER A 125 14.68 10.02 22.36
C SER A 125 15.97 9.18 22.36
N VAL A 126 16.93 9.50 21.49
CA VAL A 126 18.25 8.84 21.40
C VAL A 126 19.36 9.52 22.21
N ASP A 127 19.04 10.44 23.13
CA ASP A 127 20.02 11.19 23.94
C ASP A 127 21.11 11.88 23.09
N HIS A 128 20.71 12.44 21.95
CA HIS A 128 21.54 13.13 20.96
C HIS A 128 22.68 12.27 20.35
N LEU A 129 22.70 10.96 20.60
CA LEU A 129 23.57 10.00 19.92
C LEU A 129 23.49 10.14 18.40
N GLN A 130 24.60 9.89 17.70
CA GLN A 130 24.66 9.83 16.23
C GLN A 130 24.78 8.39 15.72
N GLU A 131 25.20 7.47 16.59
CA GLU A 131 25.39 6.04 16.33
C GLU A 131 24.80 5.24 17.52
N TYR A 132 24.63 3.93 17.41
CA TYR A 132 24.07 3.10 18.49
C TYR A 132 25.09 2.97 19.64
N SER A 133 24.56 2.90 20.87
CA SER A 133 25.33 2.56 22.05
C SER A 133 24.46 1.80 23.05
N ASP A 134 25.05 0.80 23.72
CA ASP A 134 24.47 0.08 24.84
C ASP A 134 24.80 0.70 26.21
N GLU A 135 25.56 1.81 26.24
CA GLU A 135 25.86 2.64 27.41
C GLU A 135 24.60 2.87 28.26
N GLU A 136 24.71 2.74 29.58
CA GLU A 136 23.65 3.17 30.50
C GLU A 136 24.02 4.51 31.16
N ILE A 137 23.08 5.45 31.10
CA ILE A 137 23.18 6.79 31.68
C ILE A 137 22.30 6.87 32.93
N GLU A 138 22.81 7.48 33.99
CA GLU A 138 22.00 7.79 35.17
C GLU A 138 21.17 9.05 34.91
N ILE A 139 19.88 8.98 35.21
CA ILE A 139 18.97 10.11 35.25
C ILE A 139 18.19 10.04 36.55
N ASP A 140 18.27 11.11 37.36
CA ASP A 140 17.47 11.30 38.58
C ASP A 140 17.51 10.07 39.53
N GLY A 141 18.69 9.44 39.68
CA GLY A 141 18.94 8.29 40.54
C GLY A 141 18.72 6.91 39.91
N LEU A 142 18.40 6.83 38.62
CA LEU A 142 18.03 5.57 37.93
C LEU A 142 18.85 5.35 36.65
N SER A 143 19.27 4.10 36.42
CA SER A 143 20.01 3.69 35.21
C SER A 143 19.07 3.48 34.02
N TYR A 144 19.37 4.11 32.88
CA TYR A 144 18.66 3.94 31.61
C TYR A 144 19.63 3.76 30.46
N ARG A 145 19.33 2.83 29.54
CA ARG A 145 20.10 2.69 28.28
C ARG A 145 20.03 3.97 27.45
N ARG A 146 21.17 4.37 26.89
CA ARG A 146 21.35 5.64 26.19
C ARG A 146 20.75 5.63 24.78
N PHE A 147 20.75 4.48 24.11
CA PHE A 147 19.80 4.20 23.03
C PHE A 147 18.55 3.49 23.61
N PRO A 148 17.31 3.88 23.23
CA PRO A 148 16.11 3.39 23.91
C PRO A 148 15.77 1.93 23.64
N SER A 149 15.87 1.49 22.38
CA SER A 149 15.53 0.13 21.98
C SER A 149 16.76 -0.77 22.02
N PRO A 150 16.80 -1.80 22.89
CA PRO A 150 17.91 -2.73 22.92
C PRO A 150 18.08 -3.48 21.61
N ILE A 151 19.30 -3.97 21.38
CA ILE A 151 19.51 -5.05 20.42
C ILE A 151 19.11 -6.40 21.06
N ASP A 152 19.75 -6.87 22.13
CA ASP A 152 19.54 -8.26 22.63
C ASP A 152 18.82 -8.42 23.99
N LYS A 153 17.83 -7.58 24.34
CA LYS A 153 17.18 -7.65 25.67
C LYS A 153 16.02 -8.65 25.72
N GLY A 154 16.32 -9.88 26.15
CA GLY A 154 15.34 -10.95 26.43
C GLY A 154 14.89 -11.74 25.19
N HIS A 155 14.85 -11.08 24.03
CA HIS A 155 14.91 -11.72 22.72
C HIS A 155 16.11 -11.15 21.95
N PRO A 156 16.77 -11.94 21.08
CA PRO A 156 17.85 -11.43 20.24
C PRO A 156 17.35 -10.44 19.19
N ASN A 157 18.17 -9.42 18.88
CA ASN A 157 18.07 -8.54 17.72
C ASN A 157 16.78 -7.70 17.60
N VAL A 158 16.21 -7.25 18.73
CA VAL A 158 14.95 -6.48 18.85
C VAL A 158 14.94 -5.22 17.97
N PHE A 159 15.86 -4.26 18.18
CA PHE A 159 15.92 -3.05 17.35
C PHE A 159 16.15 -3.39 15.86
N PHE A 160 17.12 -4.26 15.58
CA PHE A 160 17.49 -4.67 14.22
C PHE A 160 16.29 -5.23 13.44
N MET A 161 15.59 -6.23 13.99
CA MET A 161 14.43 -6.85 13.36
C MET A 161 13.22 -5.92 13.30
N TYR A 162 13.02 -5.06 14.30
CA TYR A 162 11.90 -4.13 14.31
C TYR A 162 12.06 -3.05 13.22
N TYR A 163 13.25 -2.47 13.07
CA TYR A 163 13.58 -1.55 11.99
C TYR A 163 13.35 -2.20 10.62
N ILE A 164 13.90 -3.39 10.39
CA ILE A 164 13.73 -4.13 9.14
C ILE A 164 12.26 -4.44 8.84
N ARG A 165 11.50 -4.91 9.84
CA ARG A 165 10.08 -5.26 9.67
C ARG A 165 9.22 -4.05 9.26
N GLU A 166 9.33 -2.93 9.97
CA GLU A 166 8.52 -1.75 9.66
C GLU A 166 9.00 -1.06 8.37
N ALA A 167 10.30 -1.08 8.06
CA ALA A 167 10.83 -0.55 6.79
C ALA A 167 10.40 -1.39 5.58
N THR A 168 10.49 -2.72 5.64
CA THR A 168 9.93 -3.65 4.63
C THR A 168 8.46 -3.38 4.40
N LYS A 169 7.69 -3.21 5.49
CA LYS A 169 6.27 -2.90 5.41
C LYS A 169 6.01 -1.55 4.74
N TRP A 170 6.72 -0.50 5.14
CA TRP A 170 6.57 0.85 4.60
C TRP A 170 6.90 0.92 3.11
N LEU A 171 7.98 0.25 2.67
CA LEU A 171 8.34 0.15 1.26
C LEU A 171 7.24 -0.52 0.43
N LYS A 172 6.71 -1.67 0.91
CA LYS A 172 5.68 -2.47 0.23
C LYS A 172 4.30 -1.81 0.12
N GLU A 173 3.91 -1.00 1.10
CA GLU A 173 2.55 -0.43 1.19
C GLU A 173 2.47 0.94 0.46
N PRO A 174 1.64 1.08 -0.61
CA PRO A 174 1.49 2.34 -1.33
C PRO A 174 0.68 3.42 -0.60
N TRP A 175 -0.17 3.07 0.37
CA TRP A 175 -1.02 4.02 1.14
C TRP A 175 -0.25 4.87 2.13
N ASN A 176 1.05 4.62 2.27
CA ASN A 176 1.87 5.21 3.31
C ASN A 176 2.35 6.61 2.93
N GLN A 177 2.53 7.42 3.96
CA GLN A 177 2.98 8.79 3.85
C GLN A 177 4.48 8.87 4.16
N ASN A 178 4.98 10.11 4.15
CA ASN A 178 6.27 10.52 4.69
C ASN A 178 6.63 9.79 6.00
N HIS A 179 7.84 9.26 6.07
CA HIS A 179 8.32 8.48 7.21
C HIS A 179 9.80 8.76 7.54
N THR A 180 10.13 10.02 7.85
CA THR A 180 11.51 10.47 8.17
C THR A 180 12.25 9.66 9.24
N GLY A 181 11.53 8.95 10.11
CA GLY A 181 12.12 8.15 11.19
C GLY A 181 13.08 7.06 10.73
N PHE A 182 12.86 6.43 9.57
CA PHE A 182 13.82 5.44 9.06
C PHE A 182 15.16 6.09 8.71
N THR A 183 15.14 7.23 8.02
CA THR A 183 16.34 8.02 7.72
C THR A 183 17.06 8.50 8.99
N TYR A 184 16.33 8.82 10.06
CA TYR A 184 16.92 9.18 11.35
C TYR A 184 17.53 7.98 12.10
N PHE A 185 16.91 6.80 12.04
CA PHE A 185 17.42 5.60 12.71
C PHE A 185 18.45 4.80 11.91
N MET A 186 18.62 5.05 10.61
CA MET A 186 19.58 4.37 9.75
C MET A 186 21.04 4.38 10.29
N PRO A 187 21.61 5.50 10.77
CA PRO A 187 22.97 5.51 11.32
C PRO A 187 23.12 4.62 12.56
N HIS A 188 22.12 4.63 13.45
CA HIS A 188 22.07 3.76 14.61
C HIS A 188 21.89 2.28 14.22
N TRP A 189 21.13 1.98 13.16
CA TRP A 189 20.97 0.60 12.70
C TRP A 189 22.29 0.02 12.19
N PHE A 190 23.05 0.78 11.38
CA PHE A 190 24.35 0.34 10.84
C PHE A 190 25.44 0.22 11.91
N SER A 191 25.58 1.20 12.80
CA SER A 191 26.53 1.11 13.93
C SER A 191 26.10 0.06 14.96
N GLY A 192 24.79 -0.17 15.12
CA GLY A 192 24.23 -1.24 15.94
C GLY A 192 24.62 -2.64 15.47
N LEU A 193 25.02 -2.82 14.19
CA LEU A 193 25.40 -4.13 13.68
C LEU A 193 26.55 -4.76 14.48
N GLU A 194 27.47 -3.97 15.03
CA GLU A 194 28.62 -4.50 15.80
C GLU A 194 28.14 -5.30 17.02
N TYR A 195 27.16 -4.73 17.72
CA TYR A 195 26.58 -5.21 18.97
C TYR A 195 25.63 -6.42 18.82
N LEU A 196 25.28 -6.84 17.58
CA LEU A 196 24.45 -8.02 17.35
C LEU A 196 25.14 -9.28 17.92
N SER A 197 24.56 -9.92 18.94
CA SER A 197 25.00 -11.22 19.46
C SER A 197 24.62 -12.36 18.51
N TRP A 198 25.21 -12.34 17.31
CA TRP A 198 24.99 -13.34 16.27
C TRP A 198 25.63 -14.68 16.67
N GLN A 199 24.79 -15.63 17.06
CA GLN A 199 25.14 -17.04 17.22
C GLN A 199 24.58 -17.80 16.01
N GLU A 200 25.40 -18.67 15.43
CA GLU A 200 24.96 -19.56 14.36
C GLU A 200 23.82 -20.47 14.86
N GLY A 201 22.74 -20.59 14.09
CA GLY A 201 21.53 -21.32 14.48
C GLY A 201 20.53 -20.54 15.35
N ASN A 202 20.72 -19.24 15.60
CA ASN A 202 19.76 -18.43 16.37
C ASN A 202 18.49 -18.08 15.55
N GLU A 203 17.48 -18.94 15.62
CA GLU A 203 16.21 -18.90 14.88
C GLU A 203 15.42 -17.56 14.99
N ASN A 204 15.72 -16.72 15.98
CA ASN A 204 15.04 -15.44 16.21
C ASN A 204 15.30 -14.41 15.09
N LEU A 205 16.38 -14.55 14.31
CA LEU A 205 16.61 -13.82 13.07
C LEU A 205 15.98 -14.61 11.90
N THR A 206 14.70 -14.37 11.60
CA THR A 206 14.01 -15.06 10.50
C THR A 206 14.62 -14.69 9.13
N PRO A 207 15.34 -15.62 8.44
CA PRO A 207 16.14 -15.30 7.25
C PRO A 207 15.39 -14.54 6.16
N ALA A 208 14.17 -15.02 5.87
CA ALA A 208 13.31 -14.50 4.82
C ALA A 208 13.00 -13.00 4.96
N TRP A 209 12.91 -12.45 6.18
CA TRP A 209 12.55 -11.03 6.38
C TRP A 209 13.70 -10.09 6.04
N PHE A 210 14.94 -10.48 6.35
CA PHE A 210 16.12 -9.69 5.96
C PHE A 210 16.42 -9.87 4.46
N PHE A 211 16.34 -11.09 3.94
CA PHE A 211 16.48 -11.36 2.50
C PHE A 211 15.45 -10.58 1.65
N GLU A 212 14.20 -10.55 2.09
CA GLU A 212 13.13 -9.80 1.42
C GLU A 212 13.40 -8.29 1.49
N PHE A 213 13.82 -7.76 2.64
CA PHE A 213 14.23 -6.36 2.75
C PHE A 213 15.37 -6.03 1.78
N CYS A 214 16.43 -6.84 1.76
CA CYS A 214 17.55 -6.67 0.83
C CYS A 214 17.08 -6.74 -0.63
N THR A 215 16.17 -7.64 -0.98
CA THR A 215 15.59 -7.73 -2.34
C THR A 215 14.83 -6.46 -2.71
N LEU A 216 14.02 -5.92 -1.79
CA LEU A 216 13.27 -4.68 -1.97
C LEU A 216 14.18 -3.45 -2.10
N ILE A 217 15.29 -3.39 -1.37
CA ILE A 217 16.30 -2.32 -1.50
C ILE A 217 17.06 -2.47 -2.83
N GLN A 218 17.55 -3.67 -3.15
CA GLN A 218 18.35 -3.90 -4.35
C GLN A 218 17.56 -3.57 -5.62
N HIS A 219 16.35 -4.09 -5.72
CA HIS A 219 15.49 -3.98 -6.92
C HIS A 219 14.33 -3.00 -6.71
N TYR A 220 14.51 -1.93 -5.92
CA TYR A 220 13.42 -0.99 -5.62
C TYR A 220 12.74 -0.45 -6.90
N ILE A 221 11.41 -0.46 -6.90
CA ILE A 221 10.58 0.04 -8.00
C ILE A 221 9.95 1.36 -7.52
N PRO A 222 10.21 2.49 -8.18
CA PRO A 222 9.61 3.78 -7.83
C PRO A 222 8.08 3.78 -7.93
N GLU A 223 7.44 4.48 -7.00
CA GLU A 223 6.02 4.81 -7.07
C GLU A 223 5.81 6.06 -7.94
N HIS A 224 4.62 6.22 -8.52
CA HIS A 224 4.28 7.41 -9.31
C HIS A 224 4.34 8.70 -8.46
N LEU A 225 4.74 9.82 -9.07
CA LEU A 225 5.06 11.09 -8.39
C LEU A 225 3.88 11.75 -7.66
N SER A 226 2.63 11.34 -7.93
CA SER A 226 1.47 11.75 -7.13
C SER A 226 1.43 11.13 -5.72
N ASN A 227 2.21 10.07 -5.46
CA ASN A 227 2.32 9.46 -4.15
C ASN A 227 3.20 10.32 -3.21
N PRO A 228 2.68 10.82 -2.06
CA PRO A 228 3.44 11.67 -1.14
C PRO A 228 4.68 11.03 -0.49
N ALA A 229 4.89 9.72 -0.63
CA ALA A 229 6.06 9.01 -0.12
C ALA A 229 7.11 8.66 -1.19
N ALA A 230 6.79 8.72 -2.49
CA ALA A 230 7.64 8.19 -3.57
C ALA A 230 9.09 8.70 -3.50
N GLN A 231 9.29 10.01 -3.47
CA GLN A 231 10.60 10.65 -3.37
C GLN A 231 11.38 10.21 -2.11
N GLN A 232 10.69 10.02 -0.98
CA GLN A 232 11.33 9.61 0.27
C GLN A 232 11.70 8.13 0.28
N LYS A 233 10.92 7.26 -0.38
CA LYS A 233 11.31 5.86 -0.58
C LYS A 233 12.54 5.75 -1.49
N ILE A 234 12.61 6.54 -2.57
CA ILE A 234 13.79 6.66 -3.43
C ILE A 234 15.02 7.13 -2.63
N GLU A 235 14.90 8.23 -1.89
CA GLU A 235 15.98 8.77 -1.04
C GLU A 235 16.40 7.77 0.05
N PHE A 236 15.46 7.07 0.68
CA PHE A 236 15.74 6.05 1.68
C PHE A 236 16.55 4.89 1.10
N VAL A 237 16.13 4.35 -0.05
CA VAL A 237 16.82 3.24 -0.74
C VAL A 237 18.22 3.65 -1.18
N ALA A 238 18.37 4.84 -1.77
CA ALA A 238 19.66 5.36 -2.19
C ALA A 238 20.62 5.59 -1.01
N ASN A 239 20.13 6.16 0.10
CA ASN A 239 20.92 6.29 1.32
C ASN A 239 21.26 4.92 1.91
N PHE A 240 20.33 3.96 1.97
CA PHE A 240 20.61 2.64 2.54
C PHE A 240 21.71 1.90 1.74
N LYS A 241 21.66 1.94 0.41
CA LYS A 241 22.74 1.40 -0.45
C LYS A 241 24.08 2.06 -0.15
N ARG A 242 24.12 3.40 -0.08
CA ARG A 242 25.35 4.13 0.27
C ARG A 242 25.86 3.79 1.67
N PHE A 243 24.99 3.59 2.66
CA PHE A 243 25.41 3.14 3.99
C PHE A 243 25.98 1.70 3.97
N VAL A 244 25.47 0.78 3.14
CA VAL A 244 26.10 -0.55 2.94
C VAL A 244 27.51 -0.40 2.33
N GLU A 245 27.71 0.54 1.42
CA GLU A 245 29.02 0.83 0.81
C GLU A 245 29.99 1.54 1.78
N GLU A 246 29.50 2.50 2.58
CA GLU A 246 30.28 3.34 3.50
C GLU A 246 30.62 2.66 4.84
N LYS A 247 29.70 1.84 5.38
CA LYS A 247 29.80 1.21 6.72
C LYS A 247 29.89 -0.32 6.66
N GLY A 248 29.43 -0.95 5.58
CA GLY A 248 29.33 -2.41 5.47
C GLY A 248 28.19 -3.03 6.29
N LEU A 249 27.90 -4.30 6.03
CA LEU A 249 26.97 -5.11 6.85
C LEU A 249 27.69 -5.96 7.92
N ILE A 250 29.03 -5.99 7.88
CA ILE A 250 30.03 -6.51 8.83
C ILE A 250 29.92 -7.96 9.38
N LYS A 251 28.72 -8.54 9.50
CA LYS A 251 28.51 -9.96 9.85
C LYS A 251 28.45 -10.77 8.53
N PRO A 252 29.20 -11.87 8.37
CA PRO A 252 29.30 -12.60 7.09
C PRO A 252 27.94 -12.99 6.49
N TYR A 253 27.01 -13.45 7.31
CA TYR A 253 25.67 -13.84 6.89
C TYR A 253 24.82 -12.66 6.35
N LEU A 254 24.94 -11.46 6.93
CA LEU A 254 24.22 -10.29 6.41
C LEU A 254 24.77 -9.88 5.03
N ILE A 255 26.07 -10.03 4.82
CA ILE A 255 26.73 -9.82 3.52
C ILE A 255 26.27 -10.87 2.50
N GLU A 256 26.19 -12.15 2.89
CA GLU A 256 25.65 -13.23 2.06
C GLU A 256 24.21 -12.95 1.59
N GLN A 257 23.31 -12.60 2.52
CA GLN A 257 21.91 -12.30 2.18
C GLN A 257 21.77 -11.06 1.27
N TRP A 258 22.62 -10.05 1.45
CA TRP A 258 22.68 -8.87 0.56
C TRP A 258 23.18 -9.20 -0.86
N GLN A 259 24.15 -10.12 -0.98
CA GLN A 259 24.67 -10.61 -2.26
C GLN A 259 23.66 -11.51 -2.97
N GLN A 260 23.03 -12.45 -2.24
CA GLN A 260 21.97 -13.31 -2.79
C GLN A 260 20.76 -12.47 -3.25
N ALA A 261 20.38 -11.42 -2.51
CA ALA A 261 19.32 -10.50 -2.91
C ALA A 261 19.66 -9.70 -4.18
N ALA A 262 20.93 -9.34 -4.40
CA ALA A 262 21.37 -8.71 -5.65
C ALA A 262 21.22 -9.64 -6.87
N LEU A 263 21.45 -10.95 -6.66
CA LEU A 263 21.32 -12.00 -7.68
C LEU A 263 19.88 -12.51 -7.87
N ASN A 264 18.94 -12.14 -7.00
CA ASN A 264 17.53 -12.49 -7.12
C ASN A 264 16.93 -11.79 -8.35
N THR A 265 16.67 -12.54 -9.42
CA THR A 265 16.11 -12.00 -10.67
C THR A 265 14.62 -11.69 -10.59
N GLU A 266 13.95 -12.07 -9.50
CA GLU A 266 12.48 -12.00 -9.33
C GLU A 266 11.68 -12.76 -10.40
N GLN A 267 12.31 -13.67 -11.17
CA GLN A 267 11.66 -14.35 -12.32
C GLN A 267 10.98 -15.68 -11.95
N GLU A 268 11.12 -16.18 -10.72
CA GLU A 268 10.57 -17.49 -10.33
C GLU A 268 9.04 -17.63 -10.44
N TRP A 269 8.30 -16.53 -10.60
CA TRP A 269 6.85 -16.58 -10.84
C TRP A 269 6.49 -16.98 -12.28
N GLU A 270 7.36 -16.76 -13.27
CA GLU A 270 7.07 -17.11 -14.68
C GLU A 270 6.88 -18.63 -14.85
N LYS A 271 7.59 -19.40 -14.01
CA LYS A 271 7.51 -20.86 -13.92
C LYS A 271 6.27 -21.36 -13.18
N LYS A 272 5.47 -20.45 -12.60
CA LYS A 272 4.24 -20.75 -11.84
C LYS A 272 3.02 -20.51 -12.73
N ILE A 273 2.94 -21.33 -13.77
CA ILE A 273 1.75 -21.52 -14.60
C ILE A 273 0.79 -22.45 -13.84
N TYR A 274 -0.52 -22.20 -13.88
CA TYR A 274 -1.49 -23.14 -13.33
C TYR A 274 -1.58 -24.39 -14.23
N PRO A 275 -1.49 -25.62 -13.71
CA PRO A 275 -1.49 -26.84 -14.53
C PRO A 275 -2.90 -27.22 -15.00
N CYS A 276 -3.32 -26.62 -16.10
CA CYS A 276 -4.35 -27.10 -17.01
C CYS A 276 -3.91 -26.81 -18.46
N ASP A 277 -4.70 -27.23 -19.44
CA ASP A 277 -4.52 -26.91 -20.86
C ASP A 277 -5.88 -26.48 -21.44
N PHE A 278 -5.88 -25.46 -22.30
CA PHE A 278 -7.11 -24.85 -22.83
C PHE A 278 -7.94 -25.83 -23.69
N HIS A 279 -7.29 -26.81 -24.32
CA HIS A 279 -7.92 -27.81 -25.16
C HIS A 279 -8.42 -29.02 -24.36
N THR A 280 -7.83 -29.32 -23.19
CA THR A 280 -8.30 -30.42 -22.32
C THR A 280 -9.31 -29.97 -21.27
N ASP A 281 -9.13 -28.77 -20.71
CA ASP A 281 -9.90 -28.26 -19.57
C ASP A 281 -10.44 -26.83 -19.80
N PRO A 282 -11.14 -26.55 -20.91
CA PRO A 282 -11.63 -25.19 -21.23
C PRO A 282 -12.56 -24.62 -20.16
N GLU A 283 -13.43 -25.45 -19.54
CA GLU A 283 -14.26 -25.02 -18.41
C GLU A 283 -13.41 -24.48 -17.24
N VAL A 284 -12.14 -24.88 -17.09
CA VAL A 284 -11.27 -24.52 -15.95
C VAL A 284 -10.53 -23.19 -16.17
N TRP A 285 -10.15 -22.82 -17.40
CA TRP A 285 -9.65 -21.45 -17.69
C TRP A 285 -10.81 -20.44 -17.72
N ASP A 286 -11.95 -20.83 -18.31
CA ASP A 286 -13.18 -20.04 -18.35
C ASP A 286 -13.67 -19.67 -16.95
N SER A 287 -13.68 -20.65 -16.03
CA SER A 287 -14.24 -20.51 -14.68
C SER A 287 -13.23 -20.25 -13.57
N TRP A 288 -11.96 -19.89 -13.85
CA TRP A 288 -11.00 -19.69 -12.76
C TRP A 288 -11.38 -18.52 -11.83
N TYR A 289 -11.97 -18.85 -10.68
CA TYR A 289 -12.78 -17.94 -9.86
C TYR A 289 -12.03 -16.80 -9.16
N GLU A 290 -10.69 -16.84 -9.04
CA GLU A 290 -9.95 -16.03 -8.05
C GLU A 290 -8.64 -15.40 -8.56
N GLY A 291 -8.61 -14.95 -9.82
CA GLY A 291 -7.42 -14.33 -10.42
C GLY A 291 -7.23 -12.83 -10.12
N PRO A 292 -5.98 -12.32 -10.16
CA PRO A 292 -5.67 -10.90 -10.01
C PRO A 292 -6.07 -10.06 -11.24
N PHE A 293 -6.37 -10.73 -12.35
CA PHE A 293 -6.75 -10.15 -13.63
C PHE A 293 -8.16 -9.53 -13.59
N THR A 294 -8.35 -8.51 -12.76
CA THR A 294 -9.64 -7.84 -12.62
C THR A 294 -9.76 -6.74 -13.69
N PRO A 295 -10.82 -6.72 -14.52
CA PRO A 295 -10.99 -5.70 -15.55
C PRO A 295 -11.01 -4.30 -14.91
N LEU A 296 -10.25 -3.37 -15.48
CA LEU A 296 -10.23 -1.98 -15.07
C LEU A 296 -11.17 -1.19 -15.97
N VAL A 297 -12.00 -0.33 -15.38
CA VAL A 297 -13.05 0.40 -16.07
C VAL A 297 -12.97 1.87 -15.72
N ILE A 298 -13.08 2.76 -16.70
CA ILE A 298 -13.32 4.19 -16.48
C ILE A 298 -14.82 4.44 -16.60
N ARG A 299 -15.39 5.02 -15.55
CA ARG A 299 -16.80 5.47 -15.50
C ARG A 299 -16.85 6.99 -15.56
N ILE A 300 -17.54 7.56 -16.54
CA ILE A 300 -17.79 9.01 -16.61
C ILE A 300 -19.19 9.32 -17.14
N ASN A 301 -19.73 10.45 -16.72
CA ASN A 301 -21.01 10.98 -17.17
C ASN A 301 -20.89 11.92 -18.38
N GLU A 302 -19.66 12.34 -18.72
CA GLU A 302 -19.33 13.18 -19.87
C GLU A 302 -18.65 12.38 -21.00
N ASP A 303 -18.02 13.07 -21.94
CA ASP A 303 -17.48 12.50 -23.17
C ASP A 303 -16.09 11.85 -22.96
N SER A 304 -15.83 10.75 -23.68
CA SER A 304 -14.58 9.96 -23.63
C SER A 304 -13.80 9.96 -24.94
N GLU A 305 -14.15 10.83 -25.90
CA GLU A 305 -13.42 11.00 -27.15
C GLU A 305 -11.92 11.32 -26.88
N GLY A 306 -11.01 10.56 -27.50
CA GLY A 306 -9.55 10.65 -27.29
C GLY A 306 -8.98 9.91 -26.06
N LEU A 307 -9.83 9.32 -25.20
CA LEU A 307 -9.37 8.74 -23.93
C LEU A 307 -8.52 7.47 -24.09
N HIS A 308 -8.86 6.57 -25.01
CA HIS A 308 -8.07 5.35 -25.22
C HIS A 308 -6.74 5.66 -25.91
N GLU A 309 -6.73 6.59 -26.88
CA GLU A 309 -5.49 7.15 -27.43
C GLU A 309 -4.61 7.75 -26.32
N LYS A 310 -5.20 8.47 -25.35
CA LYS A 310 -4.43 9.04 -24.24
C LYS A 310 -3.88 7.98 -23.28
N LEU A 311 -4.63 6.91 -22.97
CA LEU A 311 -4.09 5.80 -22.18
C LEU A 311 -2.90 5.13 -22.88
N ILE A 312 -3.00 4.94 -24.20
CA ILE A 312 -1.94 4.38 -25.04
C ILE A 312 -0.69 5.28 -25.03
N GLU A 313 -0.84 6.60 -25.14
CA GLU A 313 0.28 7.55 -24.98
C GLU A 313 1.00 7.34 -23.65
N LEU A 314 0.27 7.15 -22.54
CA LEU A 314 0.87 6.99 -21.21
C LEU A 314 1.63 5.66 -21.05
N PHE A 315 1.14 4.56 -21.65
CA PHE A 315 1.90 3.29 -21.68
C PHE A 315 3.19 3.41 -22.51
N ASN A 316 3.14 4.09 -23.66
CA ASN A 316 4.32 4.34 -24.50
C ASN A 316 5.33 5.30 -23.81
N LYS A 317 4.83 6.40 -23.21
CA LYS A 317 5.59 7.43 -22.47
C LYS A 317 6.47 6.82 -21.37
N ASN A 318 5.95 5.80 -20.68
CA ASN A 318 6.62 5.13 -19.57
C ASN A 318 7.37 3.85 -19.99
N ASN A 319 7.54 3.56 -21.28
CA ASN A 319 8.17 2.33 -21.81
C ASN A 319 7.52 1.02 -21.30
N PHE A 320 6.26 1.09 -20.90
CA PHE A 320 5.54 -0.02 -20.25
C PHE A 320 4.72 -0.87 -21.20
N GLY A 321 4.43 -0.37 -22.40
CA GLY A 321 3.88 -1.17 -23.48
C GLY A 321 4.16 -0.57 -24.85
N THR A 322 3.93 -1.35 -25.90
CA THR A 322 3.96 -0.93 -27.30
C THR A 322 2.63 -1.27 -27.96
N VAL A 323 2.16 -0.40 -28.87
CA VAL A 323 0.95 -0.68 -29.66
C VAL A 323 1.27 -1.76 -30.69
N ASN A 324 0.46 -2.81 -30.75
CA ASN A 324 0.58 -3.78 -31.84
C ASN A 324 -0.05 -3.19 -33.12
N ASP A 325 0.78 -2.89 -34.12
CA ASP A 325 0.40 -2.18 -35.35
C ASP A 325 -0.77 -2.82 -36.12
N THR A 326 -0.96 -4.13 -35.99
CA THR A 326 -2.07 -4.88 -36.59
C THR A 326 -3.44 -4.56 -35.95
N HIS A 327 -3.45 -4.09 -34.70
CA HIS A 327 -4.64 -3.87 -33.87
C HIS A 327 -4.90 -2.37 -33.63
N LYS A 328 -4.48 -1.48 -34.53
CA LYS A 328 -4.52 -0.01 -34.31
C LYS A 328 -5.89 0.52 -33.88
N LYS A 329 -6.99 0.05 -34.49
CA LYS A 329 -8.37 0.26 -34.00
C LYS A 329 -9.31 -0.76 -34.65
N ARG A 330 -9.84 -1.74 -33.91
CA ARG A 330 -10.82 -2.74 -34.39
C ARG A 330 -12.15 -2.55 -33.67
N ARG A 331 -13.24 -2.30 -34.40
CA ARG A 331 -14.59 -2.27 -33.80
C ARG A 331 -15.05 -3.70 -33.50
N ILE A 332 -15.51 -3.92 -32.27
CA ILE A 332 -15.96 -5.21 -31.75
C ILE A 332 -17.34 -5.09 -31.08
N GLU A 333 -18.09 -6.19 -31.10
CA GLU A 333 -19.38 -6.34 -30.41
C GLU A 333 -19.13 -6.97 -29.03
N LEU A 334 -19.63 -6.35 -27.96
CA LEU A 334 -19.33 -6.73 -26.57
C LEU A 334 -20.50 -7.43 -25.87
N THR A 335 -21.74 -7.28 -26.36
CA THR A 335 -22.95 -7.75 -25.66
C THR A 335 -22.92 -9.24 -25.29
N HIS A 336 -22.24 -10.08 -26.10
CA HIS A 336 -22.09 -11.50 -25.81
C HIS A 336 -21.11 -11.79 -24.67
N ILE A 337 -20.06 -10.98 -24.45
CA ILE A 337 -19.09 -11.18 -23.36
C ILE A 337 -19.47 -10.51 -22.04
N LEU A 338 -20.32 -9.47 -22.05
CA LEU A 338 -20.72 -8.71 -20.87
C LEU A 338 -21.87 -9.39 -20.09
N THR A 339 -21.91 -9.28 -18.76
CA THR A 339 -23.02 -9.83 -17.95
C THR A 339 -24.32 -9.04 -18.11
N PRO A 340 -25.51 -9.64 -17.90
CA PRO A 340 -26.79 -8.91 -17.91
C PRO A 340 -26.84 -7.70 -16.97
N GLU A 341 -26.17 -7.80 -15.82
CA GLU A 341 -26.09 -6.76 -14.81
C GLU A 341 -25.25 -5.56 -15.30
N PHE A 342 -24.09 -5.82 -15.88
CA PHE A 342 -23.23 -4.78 -16.47
C PHE A 342 -23.85 -4.17 -17.75
N ILE A 343 -24.55 -4.99 -18.56
CA ILE A 343 -25.35 -4.50 -19.70
C ILE A 343 -26.44 -3.53 -19.22
N ASN A 344 -27.00 -3.73 -18.04
CA ASN A 344 -28.07 -2.88 -17.50
C ASN A 344 -27.61 -1.47 -17.10
N GLU A 345 -26.31 -1.23 -16.96
CA GLU A 345 -25.73 0.09 -16.66
C GLU A 345 -25.80 1.09 -17.81
N PHE A 346 -25.90 0.61 -19.05
CA PHE A 346 -25.85 1.46 -20.24
C PHE A 346 -27.20 2.14 -20.54
N PRO A 347 -27.25 3.15 -21.42
CA PRO A 347 -28.50 3.68 -21.94
C PRO A 347 -29.35 2.61 -22.66
N ASN A 348 -30.68 2.67 -22.54
CA ASN A 348 -31.58 1.60 -23.00
C ASN A 348 -31.59 1.42 -24.54
N ASP A 349 -31.39 2.49 -25.28
CA ASP A 349 -31.15 2.49 -26.73
C ASP A 349 -29.92 1.65 -27.07
N VAL A 350 -28.78 1.92 -26.42
CA VAL A 350 -27.52 1.17 -26.60
C VAL A 350 -27.70 -0.33 -26.29
N LYS A 351 -28.45 -0.68 -25.23
CA LYS A 351 -28.79 -2.08 -24.91
C LYS A 351 -29.52 -2.79 -26.05
N THR A 352 -30.44 -2.09 -26.73
CA THR A 352 -31.22 -2.68 -27.83
C THR A 352 -30.45 -2.80 -29.15
N THR A 353 -29.41 -2.00 -29.36
CA THR A 353 -28.59 -2.02 -30.59
C THR A 353 -27.32 -2.86 -30.49
N GLY A 354 -27.00 -3.39 -29.31
CA GLY A 354 -25.72 -4.02 -28.99
C GLY A 354 -24.68 -3.00 -28.53
N ILE A 355 -23.98 -3.30 -27.43
CA ILE A 355 -22.88 -2.53 -26.88
C ILE A 355 -21.62 -2.84 -27.69
N LYS A 356 -21.06 -1.83 -28.35
CA LYS A 356 -19.84 -1.96 -29.16
C LYS A 356 -18.69 -1.22 -28.52
N GLY A 357 -17.48 -1.59 -28.91
CA GLY A 357 -16.28 -0.83 -28.57
C GLY A 357 -15.28 -0.80 -29.71
N ASP A 358 -14.44 0.24 -29.73
CA ASP A 358 -13.22 0.29 -30.53
C ASP A 358 -12.07 -0.21 -29.65
N LEU A 359 -11.48 -1.35 -30.03
CA LEU A 359 -10.36 -2.01 -29.35
C LEU A 359 -9.03 -1.59 -29.96
N THR A 360 -8.05 -1.32 -29.10
CA THR A 360 -6.62 -1.26 -29.45
C THR A 360 -5.82 -2.14 -28.48
N ARG A 361 -4.88 -2.93 -29.02
CA ARG A 361 -4.05 -3.87 -28.24
C ARG A 361 -2.67 -3.28 -27.95
N VAL A 362 -2.30 -3.26 -26.67
CA VAL A 362 -0.97 -2.88 -26.18
C VAL A 362 -0.26 -4.13 -25.64
N THR A 363 0.93 -4.45 -26.16
CA THR A 363 1.78 -5.52 -25.61
C THR A 363 2.67 -4.93 -24.52
N LEU A 364 2.65 -5.51 -23.32
CA LEU A 364 3.43 -5.03 -22.17
C LEU A 364 4.91 -5.40 -22.31
N THR A 365 5.80 -4.52 -21.84
CA THR A 365 7.24 -4.73 -22.00
C THR A 365 7.83 -5.68 -20.95
N PRO A 366 8.99 -6.30 -21.22
CA PRO A 366 9.75 -7.05 -20.22
C PRO A 366 10.09 -6.25 -18.96
N GLU A 367 10.23 -4.92 -19.08
CA GLU A 367 10.42 -4.01 -17.95
C GLU A 367 9.17 -3.96 -17.06
N TYR A 368 7.97 -3.82 -17.66
CA TYR A 368 6.70 -3.84 -16.94
C TYR A 368 6.48 -5.17 -16.22
N MET A 369 6.64 -6.30 -16.92
CA MET A 369 6.39 -7.65 -16.39
C MET A 369 7.48 -8.12 -15.41
N GLY A 370 8.73 -7.69 -15.61
CA GLY A 370 9.92 -8.18 -14.91
C GLY A 370 10.65 -9.35 -15.56
N THR A 371 10.20 -9.80 -16.74
CA THR A 371 10.81 -10.90 -17.49
C THR A 371 10.56 -10.77 -18.99
N PRO A 372 11.50 -11.16 -19.87
CA PRO A 372 11.24 -11.34 -21.30
C PRO A 372 10.50 -12.65 -21.62
N ASN A 373 10.37 -13.57 -20.66
CA ASN A 373 9.84 -14.93 -20.89
C ASN A 373 8.30 -15.01 -20.83
N VAL A 374 7.62 -13.88 -20.64
CA VAL A 374 6.15 -13.79 -20.47
C VAL A 374 5.60 -12.76 -21.45
N THR A 375 4.73 -13.20 -22.35
CA THR A 375 3.99 -12.28 -23.22
C THR A 375 2.66 -11.93 -22.56
N PHE A 376 2.41 -10.63 -22.42
CA PHE A 376 1.20 -10.12 -21.79
C PHE A 376 0.69 -8.92 -22.58
N ASN A 377 -0.62 -8.88 -22.84
CA ASN A 377 -1.28 -7.80 -23.57
C ASN A 377 -2.38 -7.15 -22.72
N LEU A 378 -2.68 -5.90 -23.04
CA LEU A 378 -3.87 -5.18 -22.60
C LEU A 378 -4.71 -4.86 -23.82
N ASP A 379 -5.97 -5.29 -23.81
CA ASP A 379 -6.97 -4.81 -24.75
C ASP A 379 -7.65 -3.58 -24.13
N ILE A 380 -7.35 -2.40 -24.67
CA ILE A 380 -7.96 -1.13 -24.28
C ILE A 380 -9.15 -0.90 -25.20
N ILE A 381 -10.35 -0.90 -24.64
CA ILE A 381 -11.62 -0.89 -25.38
C ILE A 381 -12.39 0.36 -24.99
N SER A 382 -12.49 1.33 -25.91
CA SER A 382 -13.39 2.47 -25.74
C SER A 382 -14.79 2.04 -26.16
N ILE A 383 -15.78 2.19 -25.28
CA ILE A 383 -17.18 1.95 -25.63
C ILE A 383 -17.65 3.07 -26.57
N VAL A 384 -18.40 2.71 -27.60
CA VAL A 384 -18.81 3.61 -28.69
C VAL A 384 -20.32 3.72 -28.79
N ASP A 385 -20.78 4.65 -29.63
CA ASP A 385 -22.19 4.91 -29.91
C ASP A 385 -23.01 5.32 -28.64
N LEU A 386 -22.30 5.80 -27.60
CA LEU A 386 -22.86 6.34 -26.35
C LEU A 386 -23.23 7.83 -26.46
N PRO A 387 -24.26 8.33 -25.74
CA PRO A 387 -24.53 9.76 -25.62
C PRO A 387 -23.34 10.53 -25.00
N LYS A 388 -22.96 11.70 -25.56
CA LYS A 388 -21.86 12.54 -25.05
C LYS A 388 -22.07 13.07 -23.61
N LEU A 389 -23.29 13.02 -23.08
CA LEU A 389 -23.61 13.35 -21.69
C LEU A 389 -24.69 12.38 -21.14
N THR A 390 -24.53 11.91 -19.91
CA THR A 390 -25.48 11.09 -19.17
C THR A 390 -25.74 11.66 -17.78
N ALA A 391 -26.87 11.31 -17.16
CA ALA A 391 -27.21 11.78 -15.80
C ALA A 391 -26.31 11.17 -14.72
N GLU A 392 -25.85 9.94 -14.94
CA GLU A 392 -24.96 9.18 -14.06
C GLU A 392 -23.70 8.75 -14.81
N ALA A 393 -22.65 8.36 -14.07
CA ALA A 393 -21.37 7.95 -14.64
C ALA A 393 -21.43 6.49 -15.10
N ILE A 394 -21.53 6.29 -16.43
CA ILE A 394 -21.60 4.96 -17.07
C ILE A 394 -20.20 4.46 -17.45
N PRO A 395 -20.00 3.13 -17.64
CA PRO A 395 -18.76 2.59 -18.19
C PRO A 395 -18.49 3.15 -19.59
N ARG A 396 -17.30 3.70 -19.83
CA ARG A 396 -16.90 4.27 -21.14
C ARG A 396 -15.60 3.73 -21.71
N LEU A 397 -14.73 3.19 -20.87
CA LEU A 397 -13.53 2.47 -21.30
C LEU A 397 -13.33 1.25 -20.41
N ILE A 398 -12.97 0.12 -21.02
CA ILE A 398 -12.63 -1.14 -20.34
C ILE A 398 -11.20 -1.52 -20.76
N ILE A 399 -10.34 -1.87 -19.79
CA ILE A 399 -9.06 -2.52 -20.00
C ILE A 399 -9.19 -3.98 -19.61
N LEU A 400 -8.92 -4.89 -20.55
CA LEU A 400 -8.88 -6.32 -20.31
C LEU A 400 -7.44 -6.82 -20.35
N GLU A 401 -7.07 -7.61 -19.34
CA GLU A 401 -5.75 -8.24 -19.23
C GLU A 401 -5.73 -9.58 -19.96
N ARG A 402 -4.74 -9.78 -20.83
CA ARG A 402 -4.66 -10.86 -21.82
C ARG A 402 -3.27 -11.51 -21.82
N SER A 403 -3.06 -12.52 -21.00
CA SER A 403 -1.85 -13.35 -21.07
C SER A 403 -1.85 -14.28 -22.29
N THR A 404 -0.68 -14.73 -22.74
CA THR A 404 -0.59 -15.88 -23.65
C THR A 404 -0.82 -17.20 -22.92
N ASP A 405 -0.36 -17.30 -21.68
CA ASP A 405 -0.40 -18.53 -20.88
C ASP A 405 -1.07 -18.29 -19.51
N HIS A 406 -1.40 -19.37 -18.81
CA HIS A 406 -2.29 -19.41 -17.63
C HIS A 406 -1.43 -19.03 -16.37
N TYR A 407 -0.70 -17.90 -16.42
CA TYR A 407 0.32 -17.43 -15.45
C TYR A 407 -0.26 -16.86 -14.14
N LEU A 408 0.59 -16.75 -13.10
CA LEU A 408 0.31 -16.07 -11.82
C LEU A 408 1.17 -14.79 -11.60
N PRO A 409 0.93 -13.68 -12.31
CA PRO A 409 1.71 -12.45 -12.16
C PRO A 409 1.36 -11.60 -10.94
N ASP A 410 0.37 -11.98 -10.09
CA ASP A 410 0.28 -11.40 -8.72
C ASP A 410 1.48 -11.75 -7.84
N LEU A 411 2.28 -12.72 -8.28
CA LEU A 411 3.58 -13.08 -7.71
C LEU A 411 4.74 -12.23 -8.29
N SER A 412 4.52 -11.48 -9.38
CA SER A 412 5.49 -10.52 -9.91
C SER A 412 5.33 -9.17 -9.20
N ARG A 413 6.35 -8.78 -8.43
CA ARG A 413 6.40 -7.46 -7.79
C ARG A 413 6.43 -6.33 -8.83
N ARG A 414 7.05 -6.56 -9.99
CA ARG A 414 7.16 -5.58 -11.10
C ARG A 414 5.81 -5.32 -11.75
N TYR A 415 5.11 -6.36 -12.20
CA TYR A 415 3.75 -6.23 -12.73
C TYR A 415 2.82 -5.52 -11.73
N CYS A 416 2.80 -5.94 -10.46
CA CYS A 416 1.97 -5.32 -9.43
C CYS A 416 2.28 -3.84 -9.20
N ALA A 417 3.56 -3.46 -9.12
CA ALA A 417 3.98 -2.08 -8.89
C ALA A 417 3.72 -1.17 -10.11
N HIS A 418 4.03 -1.63 -11.32
CA HIS A 418 3.81 -0.85 -12.54
C HIS A 418 2.31 -0.73 -12.89
N ARG A 419 1.48 -1.72 -12.51
CA ARG A 419 0.01 -1.64 -12.59
C ARG A 419 -0.54 -0.55 -11.67
N GLN A 420 -0.03 -0.43 -10.44
CA GLN A 420 -0.36 0.69 -9.55
C GLN A 420 0.13 2.02 -10.12
N PHE A 421 1.38 2.09 -10.59
CA PHE A 421 1.94 3.29 -11.23
C PHE A 421 1.04 3.79 -12.37
N MET A 422 0.62 2.92 -13.28
CA MET A 422 -0.23 3.31 -14.41
C MET A 422 -1.64 3.76 -14.01
N ILE A 423 -2.20 3.22 -12.92
CA ILE A 423 -3.48 3.70 -12.37
C ILE A 423 -3.33 5.13 -11.79
N ASP A 424 -2.20 5.43 -11.15
CA ASP A 424 -1.91 6.76 -10.60
C ASP A 424 -1.50 7.78 -11.68
N GLU A 425 -0.75 7.37 -12.70
CA GLU A 425 -0.37 8.14 -13.89
C GLU A 425 -1.62 8.56 -14.67
N VAL A 426 -2.50 7.61 -15.03
CA VAL A 426 -3.77 7.91 -15.74
C VAL A 426 -4.62 8.89 -14.95
N LYS A 427 -4.73 8.70 -13.63
CA LYS A 427 -5.46 9.62 -12.75
C LYS A 427 -4.82 11.01 -12.69
N SER A 428 -3.49 11.09 -12.68
CA SER A 428 -2.77 12.36 -12.62
C SER A 428 -2.83 13.15 -13.92
N GLU A 429 -2.76 12.46 -15.07
CA GLU A 429 -2.69 13.07 -16.41
C GLU A 429 -4.06 13.30 -17.06
N THR A 430 -5.10 12.58 -16.63
CA THR A 430 -6.47 12.70 -17.20
C THR A 430 -7.54 13.11 -16.20
N GLY A 431 -7.26 13.04 -14.89
CA GLY A 431 -8.26 13.20 -13.83
C GLY A 431 -9.17 11.98 -13.61
N TYR A 432 -9.25 11.06 -14.57
CA TYR A 432 -10.13 9.90 -14.51
C TYR A 432 -9.58 8.77 -13.65
N GLN A 433 -10.44 8.18 -12.81
CA GLN A 433 -10.08 7.03 -12.00
C GLN A 433 -10.35 5.73 -12.77
N LEU A 434 -9.30 4.93 -12.99
CA LEU A 434 -9.46 3.50 -13.30
C LEU A 434 -10.03 2.80 -12.07
N LEU A 435 -11.18 2.16 -12.22
CA LEU A 435 -11.90 1.42 -11.18
C LEU A 435 -11.86 -0.07 -11.49
N ARG A 436 -11.55 -0.91 -10.50
CA ARG A 436 -11.90 -2.34 -10.57
C ARG A 436 -13.35 -2.54 -10.13
N TYR A 437 -14.03 -3.55 -10.65
CA TYR A 437 -15.26 -4.02 -10.02
C TYR A 437 -14.90 -4.88 -8.81
N PHE A 438 -15.79 -4.98 -7.81
CA PHE A 438 -15.52 -5.84 -6.66
C PHE A 438 -15.35 -7.29 -7.13
N GLY A 439 -14.49 -8.08 -6.46
CA GLY A 439 -13.90 -9.34 -6.96
C GLY A 439 -14.84 -10.55 -7.08
N TYR A 440 -16.04 -10.32 -7.58
CA TYR A 440 -17.04 -11.29 -7.95
C TYR A 440 -16.72 -11.92 -9.32
N THR A 441 -16.99 -13.21 -9.49
CA THR A 441 -16.76 -13.94 -10.76
C THR A 441 -18.01 -14.65 -11.25
N TYR A 442 -18.24 -14.65 -12.57
CA TYR A 442 -19.43 -15.23 -13.19
C TYR A 442 -19.20 -16.69 -13.60
N THR A 443 -20.20 -17.55 -13.35
CA THR A 443 -20.19 -18.94 -13.77
C THR A 443 -21.25 -19.20 -14.85
N ALA A 444 -20.78 -19.43 -16.09
CA ALA A 444 -21.64 -19.70 -17.23
C ALA A 444 -22.54 -20.94 -17.03
N LYS A 445 -22.06 -21.93 -16.26
CA LYS A 445 -22.76 -23.19 -15.98
C LYS A 445 -23.98 -23.04 -15.08
N ALA A 446 -24.05 -21.98 -14.27
CA ALA A 446 -25.20 -21.66 -13.42
C ALA A 446 -25.92 -20.36 -13.81
N GLY A 447 -25.32 -19.50 -14.66
CA GLY A 447 -25.86 -18.18 -14.99
C GLY A 447 -25.83 -17.20 -13.81
N LEU A 448 -24.88 -17.38 -12.88
CA LEU A 448 -24.81 -16.67 -11.61
C LEU A 448 -23.44 -16.04 -11.39
N THR A 449 -23.39 -15.04 -10.51
CA THR A 449 -22.15 -14.47 -10.00
C THR A 449 -21.85 -14.99 -8.58
N ILE A 450 -20.59 -15.33 -8.30
CA ILE A 450 -20.09 -15.84 -7.02
C ILE A 450 -19.20 -14.77 -6.36
N PRO A 451 -19.35 -14.51 -5.04
CA PRO A 451 -18.46 -13.60 -4.30
C PRO A 451 -17.06 -14.20 -4.08
N PRO A 452 -16.02 -13.36 -3.86
CA PRO A 452 -14.66 -13.84 -3.57
C PRO A 452 -14.60 -14.62 -2.24
N CYS A 453 -13.77 -15.66 -2.17
CA CYS A 453 -13.70 -16.51 -0.99
C CYS A 453 -13.02 -15.82 0.22
N PRO A 454 -13.25 -16.30 1.46
CA PRO A 454 -12.60 -15.74 2.64
C PRO A 454 -11.06 -15.87 2.67
N GLY A 455 -10.48 -16.91 2.05
CA GLY A 455 -9.01 -17.08 1.97
C GLY A 455 -8.33 -16.04 1.07
N THR A 456 -9.09 -15.54 0.10
CA THR A 456 -8.73 -14.54 -0.92
C THR A 456 -8.58 -13.14 -0.32
N TYR A 457 -8.92 -12.97 0.96
CA TYR A 457 -8.70 -11.75 1.75
C TYR A 457 -7.24 -11.24 1.68
N SER A 458 -6.25 -12.13 1.51
CA SER A 458 -4.84 -11.73 1.34
C SER A 458 -4.54 -11.09 -0.03
N ARG A 459 -5.17 -11.55 -1.12
CA ARG A 459 -5.17 -10.86 -2.42
C ARG A 459 -5.97 -9.57 -2.33
N TYR A 460 -7.17 -9.63 -1.74
CA TYR A 460 -8.03 -8.47 -1.55
C TYR A 460 -7.34 -7.34 -0.75
N LEU A 461 -6.50 -7.63 0.25
CA LEU A 461 -5.73 -6.62 0.98
C LEU A 461 -4.56 -6.04 0.15
N ARG A 462 -3.94 -6.83 -0.74
CA ARG A 462 -2.96 -6.30 -1.70
C ARG A 462 -3.62 -5.37 -2.72
N GLU A 463 -4.87 -5.66 -3.11
CA GLU A 463 -5.63 -4.91 -4.12
C GLU A 463 -6.64 -3.90 -3.57
N SER A 464 -6.93 -3.85 -2.27
CA SER A 464 -7.80 -2.82 -1.65
C SER A 464 -7.23 -1.41 -1.81
N ALA A 465 -5.95 -1.37 -2.15
CA ALA A 465 -5.28 -0.41 -3.00
C ALA A 465 -6.15 0.38 -3.98
N PHE A 466 -6.74 -0.35 -4.93
CA PHE A 466 -7.33 0.21 -6.12
C PHE A 466 -8.75 0.67 -5.80
N ALA A 467 -9.06 1.90 -6.21
CA ALA A 467 -10.43 2.39 -6.20
C ALA A 467 -11.34 1.39 -6.93
N PHE A 468 -12.48 1.08 -6.33
CA PHE A 468 -13.37 0.04 -6.82
C PHE A 468 -14.81 0.51 -6.89
N PHE A 469 -15.55 -0.01 -7.86
CA PHE A 469 -17.00 0.13 -7.93
C PHE A 469 -17.63 -1.03 -7.15
N ASN A 470 -18.38 -0.71 -6.09
CA ASN A 470 -18.92 -1.69 -5.16
C ASN A 470 -20.26 -2.25 -5.65
N VAL A 471 -20.21 -3.44 -6.25
CA VAL A 471 -21.37 -4.18 -6.76
C VAL A 471 -21.24 -5.68 -6.46
N ASP A 472 -22.33 -6.41 -6.67
CA ASP A 472 -22.48 -7.85 -6.45
C ASP A 472 -22.44 -8.70 -7.74
N TYR A 473 -21.99 -8.10 -8.85
CA TYR A 473 -21.85 -8.75 -10.17
C TYR A 473 -20.45 -8.58 -10.79
N SER A 474 -20.04 -9.55 -11.62
CA SER A 474 -18.89 -9.43 -12.54
C SER A 474 -19.29 -8.60 -13.76
N PRO A 475 -18.40 -7.79 -14.37
CA PRO A 475 -18.64 -7.19 -15.70
C PRO A 475 -18.71 -8.21 -16.85
N LEU A 476 -18.03 -9.35 -16.72
CA LEU A 476 -17.76 -10.31 -17.80
C LEU A 476 -18.37 -11.69 -17.51
N LYS A 477 -18.88 -12.36 -18.56
CA LYS A 477 -19.44 -13.73 -18.51
C LYS A 477 -18.38 -14.85 -18.44
N ARG A 478 -17.08 -14.51 -18.48
CA ARG A 478 -15.94 -15.43 -18.32
C ARG A 478 -14.82 -14.70 -17.57
N SER A 479 -13.82 -15.43 -17.07
CA SER A 479 -12.60 -14.81 -16.55
C SER A 479 -11.91 -13.96 -17.64
N THR A 480 -11.15 -12.93 -17.27
CA THR A 480 -10.30 -12.17 -18.21
C THR A 480 -9.30 -13.08 -18.93
N SER A 481 -8.74 -14.05 -18.21
CA SER A 481 -7.87 -15.12 -18.71
C SER A 481 -8.49 -15.94 -19.85
N ALA A 482 -9.82 -16.13 -19.81
CA ALA A 482 -10.57 -16.91 -20.80
C ALA A 482 -10.59 -16.29 -22.19
N PHE A 483 -10.41 -14.97 -22.28
CA PHE A 483 -10.47 -14.27 -23.56
C PHE A 483 -9.13 -14.36 -24.28
N LEU A 484 -8.81 -15.53 -24.81
CA LEU A 484 -7.86 -15.65 -25.92
C LEU A 484 -8.55 -15.15 -27.20
N LEU A 485 -8.47 -13.83 -27.45
CA LEU A 485 -8.75 -13.29 -28.80
C LEU A 485 -7.53 -13.61 -29.66
N ASP A 486 -7.61 -14.76 -30.32
CA ASP A 486 -6.57 -15.33 -31.16
C ASP A 486 -6.13 -14.37 -32.28
N ALA A 487 -4.87 -14.49 -32.69
CA ALA A 487 -4.25 -13.68 -33.72
C ALA A 487 -4.76 -13.96 -35.14
N GLN A 488 -5.70 -14.91 -35.30
CA GLN A 488 -6.33 -15.27 -36.59
C GLN A 488 -7.84 -14.92 -36.69
N ASP A 489 -8.29 -13.98 -35.86
CA ASP A 489 -9.44 -13.09 -36.11
C ASP A 489 -10.88 -13.67 -36.05
N ASP A 490 -11.04 -15.00 -35.95
CA ASP A 490 -12.35 -15.67 -35.85
C ASP A 490 -13.01 -15.58 -34.46
N TYR A 491 -14.29 -15.20 -34.43
CA TYR A 491 -15.18 -15.44 -33.29
C TYR A 491 -15.65 -16.90 -33.32
N LEU A 492 -14.79 -17.83 -32.88
CA LEU A 492 -15.21 -19.22 -32.66
C LEU A 492 -16.13 -19.32 -31.44
N TYR A 493 -17.42 -19.25 -31.72
CA TYR A 493 -18.46 -19.75 -30.82
C TYR A 493 -18.16 -21.22 -30.52
N LEU A 494 -17.94 -21.53 -29.25
CA LEU A 494 -18.23 -22.86 -28.73
C LEU A 494 -19.73 -22.89 -28.44
N ASP A 495 -20.47 -23.58 -29.31
CA ASP A 495 -21.84 -24.08 -29.05
C ASP A 495 -21.80 -25.23 -28.02
#